data_AF-A0A353ZXV6-F1
#
_entry.id   AF-A0A353ZXV6-F1
#
_cell.length_a   1.000
_cell.length_b   1.000
_cell.length_c   1.000
_cell.angle_alpha   90.00
_cell.angle_beta   90.00
_cell.angle_gamma   90.00
#
_symmetry.space_group_name_H-M   'P 1'
#
loop_
_entity.id
_entity.type
_entity.pdbx_description
1 polymer ?
#
loop_
_entity_poly.entity_id
_entity_poly.type
_entity_poly.pdbx_seq_one_letter_code
_entity_poly.pdbx_strand_id
1 'polypeptide(L)'
;MPEGHSVRRLAQQFGDVFSGEPLSVSSPQGRFAAGAALLDGQVLTDSRAHGKHLFLHFDHAVVLHVHLGLYGAWDFGGDATFRGASSIGAPRKIGEREVFDDRGIVDDAGPAEYAGPPEPRGAVRVRLVSRHGWADLRGATTC
;
A
#
# COMPACT_ATOMS: atom_id res chain seq x y z
N MET A 1 17.28 0.77 3.42
CA MET A 1 16.30 1.75 2.90
C MET A 1 15.78 1.13 1.63
N PRO A 2 14.47 1.03 1.39
CA PRO A 2 13.93 0.58 0.11
C PRO A 2 14.60 1.41 -0.99
N GLU A 3 15.17 0.73 -1.95
CA GLU A 3 15.86 1.37 -3.05
C GLU A 3 14.83 1.97 -4.03
N GLY A 4 15.28 2.76 -5.01
CA GLY A 4 14.38 3.35 -6.01
C GLY A 4 13.57 2.29 -6.78
N HIS A 5 14.11 1.07 -6.92
CA HIS A 5 13.39 -0.03 -7.53
C HIS A 5 12.16 -0.47 -6.71
N SER A 6 12.24 -0.52 -5.37
CA SER A 6 11.11 -0.88 -4.52
C SER A 6 9.99 0.15 -4.62
N VAL A 7 10.34 1.44 -4.68
CA VAL A 7 9.35 2.53 -4.83
C VAL A 7 8.66 2.48 -6.20
N ARG A 8 9.42 2.19 -7.27
CA ARG A 8 8.84 2.00 -8.61
C ARG A 8 7.86 0.82 -8.66
N ARG A 9 8.20 -0.29 -7.99
CA ARG A 9 7.30 -1.46 -7.86
C ARG A 9 6.04 -1.12 -7.08
N LEU A 10 6.16 -0.35 -5.99
CA LEU A 10 5.00 0.16 -5.27
C LEU A 10 4.10 1.00 -6.17
N ALA A 11 4.68 1.90 -6.96
CA ALA A 11 3.89 2.73 -7.86
C ALA A 11 3.07 1.88 -8.86
N GLN A 12 3.70 0.86 -9.46
CA GLN A 12 3.02 -0.10 -10.32
C GLN A 12 1.93 -0.87 -9.57
N GLN A 13 2.26 -1.47 -8.43
CA GLN A 13 1.31 -2.22 -7.60
C GLN A 13 0.06 -1.40 -7.28
N PHE A 14 0.22 -0.14 -6.82
CA PHE A 14 -0.89 0.76 -6.54
C PHE A 14 -1.71 1.10 -7.79
N GLY A 15 -1.04 1.31 -8.92
CA GLY A 15 -1.71 1.55 -10.21
C GLY A 15 -2.56 0.35 -10.65
N ASP A 16 -2.05 -0.85 -10.45
CA ASP A 16 -2.71 -2.08 -10.93
C ASP A 16 -3.93 -2.46 -10.08
N VAL A 17 -3.89 -2.24 -8.76
CA VAL A 17 -4.92 -2.79 -7.84
C VAL A 17 -5.85 -1.74 -7.19
N PHE A 18 -5.56 -0.44 -7.33
CA PHE A 18 -6.37 0.61 -6.72
C PHE A 18 -6.79 1.74 -7.67
N SER A 19 -6.19 1.84 -8.87
CA SER A 19 -6.50 2.94 -9.80
C SER A 19 -7.96 2.89 -10.28
N GLY A 20 -8.60 4.06 -10.31
CA GLY A 20 -9.99 4.24 -10.76
C GLY A 20 -11.05 3.87 -9.73
N GLU A 21 -10.68 3.51 -8.50
CA GLU A 21 -11.61 3.16 -7.43
C GLU A 21 -11.59 4.18 -6.28
N PRO A 22 -12.75 4.48 -5.66
CA PRO A 22 -12.79 5.24 -4.41
C PRO A 22 -12.18 4.40 -3.28
N LEU A 23 -11.31 5.02 -2.48
CA LEU A 23 -10.64 4.35 -1.37
C LEU A 23 -11.14 4.90 -0.04
N SER A 24 -11.41 4.00 0.92
CA SER A 24 -11.47 4.43 2.31
C SER A 24 -10.04 4.57 2.84
N VAL A 25 -9.75 5.70 3.47
CA VAL A 25 -8.43 6.06 3.96
C VAL A 25 -8.51 6.38 5.45
N SER A 26 -7.73 5.66 6.25
CA SER A 26 -7.72 5.84 7.70
C SER A 26 -6.30 5.89 8.25
N SER A 27 -6.14 6.42 9.47
CA SER A 27 -4.90 6.38 10.23
C SER A 27 -5.14 5.68 11.57
N PRO A 28 -4.97 4.34 11.65
CA PRO A 28 -5.30 3.58 12.86
C PRO A 28 -4.59 4.06 14.14
N GLN A 29 -3.36 4.58 14.02
CA GLN A 29 -2.62 5.17 15.14
C GLN A 29 -2.79 6.69 15.27
N GLY A 30 -3.62 7.31 14.42
CA GLY A 30 -3.92 8.75 14.45
C GLY A 30 -2.83 9.68 13.94
N ARG A 31 -1.59 9.21 13.72
CA ARG A 31 -0.45 10.06 13.30
C ARG A 31 -0.63 10.76 11.96
N PHE A 32 -1.53 10.26 11.12
CA PHE A 32 -1.88 10.83 9.81
C PHE A 32 -3.39 11.11 9.71
N ALA A 33 -4.10 11.26 10.84
CA ALA A 33 -5.57 11.37 10.83
C ALA A 33 -6.09 12.53 9.95
N ALA A 34 -5.45 13.70 10.01
CA ALA A 34 -5.85 14.86 9.21
C ALA A 34 -5.68 14.63 7.70
N GLY A 35 -4.56 14.03 7.30
CA GLY A 35 -4.33 13.70 5.89
C GLY A 35 -5.25 12.58 5.40
N ALA A 36 -5.50 11.57 6.23
CA ALA A 36 -6.45 10.51 5.93
C ALA A 36 -7.86 11.07 5.69
N ALA A 37 -8.33 11.99 6.53
CA ALA A 37 -9.63 12.62 6.38
C ALA A 37 -9.78 13.44 5.08
N LEU A 38 -8.68 13.96 4.53
CA LEU A 38 -8.70 14.64 3.22
C LEU A 38 -8.81 13.65 2.06
N LEU A 39 -8.32 12.43 2.23
CA LEU A 39 -8.24 11.41 1.18
C LEU A 39 -9.41 10.42 1.21
N ASP A 40 -10.08 10.27 2.36
CA ASP A 40 -11.15 9.29 2.54
C ASP A 40 -12.30 9.51 1.56
N GLY A 41 -12.67 8.44 0.85
CA GLY A 41 -13.72 8.45 -0.17
C GLY A 41 -13.27 8.94 -1.56
N GLN A 42 -12.05 9.46 -1.71
CA GLN A 42 -11.54 9.94 -2.99
C GLN A 42 -11.08 8.80 -3.91
N VAL A 43 -11.16 9.03 -5.21
CA VAL A 43 -10.69 8.08 -6.24
C VAL A 43 -9.19 8.22 -6.46
N LEU A 44 -8.45 7.12 -6.39
CA LEU A 44 -7.05 7.09 -6.81
C LEU A 44 -6.97 7.19 -8.34
N THR A 45 -6.37 8.24 -8.86
CA THR A 45 -6.30 8.52 -10.31
C THR A 45 -4.95 8.19 -10.93
N ASP A 46 -3.86 8.26 -10.17
CA ASP A 46 -2.52 7.98 -10.66
C ASP A 46 -1.56 7.59 -9.52
N SER A 47 -0.51 6.85 -9.85
CA SER A 47 0.49 6.36 -8.90
C SER A 47 1.88 6.49 -9.52
N ARG A 48 2.73 7.31 -8.91
CA ARG A 48 4.04 7.68 -9.47
C ARG A 48 5.17 7.47 -8.48
N ALA A 49 6.30 6.98 -8.99
CA ALA A 49 7.56 6.96 -8.28
C ALA A 49 8.48 8.06 -8.83
N HIS A 50 9.06 8.86 -7.94
CA HIS A 50 10.14 9.78 -8.27
C HIS A 50 11.30 9.58 -7.29
N GLY A 51 12.36 8.92 -7.77
CA GLY A 51 13.49 8.53 -6.93
C GLY A 51 13.04 7.62 -5.78
N LYS A 52 13.10 8.14 -4.55
CA LYS A 52 12.75 7.42 -3.31
C LYS A 52 11.38 7.83 -2.74
N HIS A 53 10.58 8.55 -3.54
CA HIS A 53 9.28 9.07 -3.16
C HIS A 53 8.17 8.41 -3.98
N LEU A 54 7.13 7.98 -3.28
CA LEU A 54 5.87 7.53 -3.88
C LEU A 54 4.86 8.67 -3.80
N PHE A 55 4.14 8.90 -4.89
CA PHE A 55 3.04 9.85 -4.99
C PHE A 55 1.79 9.11 -5.46
N LEU A 56 0.77 9.11 -4.63
CA LEU A 56 -0.55 8.58 -4.95
C LEU A 56 -1.48 9.77 -5.15
N HIS A 57 -1.89 9.98 -6.39
CA HIS A 57 -2.73 11.11 -6.80
C HIS A 57 -4.19 10.69 -6.71
N PHE A 58 -4.96 11.48 -5.97
CA PHE A 58 -6.40 11.32 -5.86
C PHE A 58 -7.11 12.37 -6.72
N ASP A 59 -8.43 12.25 -6.83
CA ASP A 59 -9.26 13.34 -7.36
C ASP A 59 -9.10 14.63 -6.54
N HIS A 60 -9.71 15.72 -7.01
CA HIS A 60 -9.62 17.03 -6.36
C HIS A 60 -8.19 17.57 -6.13
N ALA A 61 -7.21 17.06 -6.91
CA ALA A 61 -5.80 17.42 -6.85
C ALA A 61 -5.12 17.15 -5.49
N VAL A 62 -5.65 16.22 -4.69
CA VAL A 62 -5.02 15.79 -3.44
C VAL A 62 -3.99 14.69 -3.73
N VAL A 63 -2.85 14.73 -3.03
CA VAL A 63 -1.77 13.76 -3.24
C VAL A 63 -1.28 13.24 -1.90
N LEU A 64 -1.22 11.91 -1.76
CA LEU A 64 -0.51 11.25 -0.68
C LEU A 64 0.95 11.05 -1.10
N HIS A 65 1.86 11.75 -0.41
CA HIS A 65 3.30 11.69 -0.65
C HIS A 65 3.98 10.83 0.41
N VAL A 66 4.59 9.72 0.03
CA VAL A 66 5.21 8.79 0.98
C VAL A 66 6.72 8.69 0.73
N HIS A 67 7.47 8.80 1.82
CA HIS A 67 8.89 8.45 1.87
C HIS A 67 9.13 7.37 2.92
N LEU A 68 9.47 6.16 2.46
CA LEU A 68 9.56 4.98 3.33
C LEU A 68 10.73 5.03 4.31
N GLY A 69 11.85 5.68 3.98
CA GLY A 69 13.02 5.69 4.85
C GLY A 69 13.62 4.30 5.06
N LEU A 70 14.35 4.06 6.14
CA LEU A 70 15.07 2.79 6.34
C LEU A 70 14.13 1.60 6.60
N TYR A 71 13.03 1.84 7.33
CA TYR A 71 12.15 0.80 7.89
C TYR A 71 10.74 0.81 7.30
N GLY A 72 10.44 1.71 6.37
CA GLY A 72 9.10 1.82 5.80
C GLY A 72 8.77 0.66 4.87
N ALA A 73 7.53 0.22 4.94
CA ALA A 73 6.98 -0.81 4.08
C ALA A 73 5.48 -0.61 3.89
N TRP A 74 4.99 -1.14 2.77
CA TRP A 74 3.56 -1.39 2.55
C TRP A 74 3.31 -2.88 2.58
N ASP A 75 2.19 -3.25 3.19
CA ASP A 75 1.66 -4.61 3.14
C ASP A 75 0.30 -4.58 2.47
N PHE A 76 -0.02 -5.64 1.74
CA PHE A 76 -1.20 -5.74 0.90
C PHE A 76 -1.95 -7.05 1.16
N GLY A 77 -3.26 -7.03 0.90
CA GLY A 77 -4.08 -8.22 0.84
C GLY A 77 -5.42 -7.93 0.17
N GLY A 78 -6.07 -8.95 -0.38
CA GLY A 78 -7.32 -8.80 -1.10
C GLY A 78 -7.87 -10.12 -1.62
N ASP A 79 -8.86 -10.05 -2.50
CA ASP A 79 -9.41 -11.22 -3.21
C ASP A 79 -8.54 -11.65 -4.40
N ALA A 80 -9.03 -12.62 -5.18
CA ALA A 80 -8.36 -13.15 -6.36
C ALA A 80 -8.17 -12.15 -7.52
N THR A 81 -8.84 -10.98 -7.47
CA THR A 81 -8.68 -9.87 -8.42
C THR A 81 -7.61 -8.89 -7.97
N PHE A 82 -7.26 -8.88 -6.67
CA PHE A 82 -6.17 -8.10 -6.10
C PHE A 82 -4.83 -8.82 -6.28
N ARG A 83 -4.32 -8.85 -7.52
CA ARG A 83 -3.09 -9.57 -7.85
C ARG A 83 -1.87 -8.69 -7.64
N GLY A 84 -1.04 -9.05 -6.67
CA GLY A 84 0.32 -8.52 -6.55
C GLY A 84 1.02 -8.90 -5.26
N ALA A 85 2.10 -8.20 -4.93
CA ALA A 85 2.97 -8.59 -3.81
C ALA A 85 2.27 -8.37 -2.45
N SER A 86 2.37 -9.35 -1.54
CA SER A 86 1.81 -9.23 -0.18
C SER A 86 2.53 -8.19 0.69
N SER A 87 3.77 -7.83 0.35
CA SER A 87 4.55 -6.80 1.03
C SER A 87 5.65 -6.24 0.13
N ILE A 88 5.90 -4.92 0.19
CA ILE A 88 6.98 -4.24 -0.53
C ILE A 88 7.61 -3.16 0.37
N GLY A 89 8.93 -3.18 0.56
CA GLY A 89 9.64 -2.21 1.40
C GLY A 89 10.84 -2.81 2.12
N ALA A 90 11.10 -2.38 3.35
CA ALA A 90 12.25 -2.87 4.12
C ALA A 90 12.14 -4.39 4.40
N PRO A 91 13.23 -5.17 4.28
CA PRO A 91 13.24 -6.60 4.60
C PRO A 91 12.90 -6.82 6.08
N ARG A 92 12.00 -7.76 6.39
CA ARG A 92 11.43 -7.91 7.74
C ARG A 92 12.16 -8.91 8.62
N LYS A 93 13.04 -9.75 8.05
CA LYS A 93 14.00 -10.62 8.79
C LYS A 93 15.39 -10.64 8.14
N ILE A 94 16.44 -10.76 8.95
CA ILE A 94 17.81 -11.04 8.45
C ILE A 94 17.77 -12.38 7.71
N GLY A 95 17.97 -12.35 6.39
CA GLY A 95 17.91 -13.53 5.51
C GLY A 95 16.63 -13.66 4.67
N GLU A 96 15.63 -12.80 4.89
CA GLU A 96 14.45 -12.73 4.02
C GLU A 96 14.83 -11.98 2.73
N ARG A 97 14.89 -12.71 1.61
CA ARG A 97 14.95 -12.10 0.28
C ARG A 97 13.54 -11.68 -0.12
N GLU A 98 13.41 -10.54 -0.79
CA GLU A 98 12.19 -10.24 -1.55
C GLU A 98 12.00 -11.39 -2.55
N VAL A 99 11.07 -12.30 -2.26
CA VAL A 99 10.75 -13.38 -3.19
C VAL A 99 9.91 -12.76 -4.29
N PHE A 100 10.53 -12.64 -5.45
CA PHE A 100 9.88 -12.28 -6.69
C PHE A 100 9.05 -13.47 -7.14
N ASP A 101 7.74 -13.30 -7.17
CA ASP A 101 6.91 -14.14 -8.03
C ASP A 101 6.29 -13.23 -9.10
N ASP A 102 6.72 -13.43 -10.35
CA ASP A 102 6.07 -12.88 -11.54
C ASP A 102 4.67 -13.51 -11.74
N ARG A 103 4.34 -14.51 -10.93
CA ARG A 103 3.02 -15.10 -10.78
C ARG A 103 2.55 -14.82 -9.35
N GLY A 104 1.85 -13.71 -9.14
CA GLY A 104 1.42 -13.24 -7.82
C GLY A 104 1.09 -14.38 -6.84
N ILE A 105 1.60 -14.27 -5.61
CA ILE A 105 1.45 -15.26 -4.54
C ILE A 105 0.02 -15.81 -4.56
N VAL A 106 -0.14 -17.03 -5.04
CA VAL A 106 -1.29 -17.85 -4.71
C VAL A 106 -1.00 -18.36 -3.31
N ASP A 107 -1.58 -17.69 -2.32
CA ASP A 107 -1.81 -18.37 -1.04
C ASP A 107 -2.59 -19.64 -1.40
N ASP A 108 -2.13 -20.80 -0.95
CA ASP A 108 -2.75 -22.13 -1.20
C ASP A 108 -4.12 -22.27 -0.48
N ALA A 109 -4.61 -21.17 0.11
CA ALA A 109 -5.99 -20.96 0.46
C ALA A 109 -6.72 -20.49 -0.81
N GLY A 110 -7.54 -21.36 -1.42
CA GLY A 110 -8.40 -21.02 -2.56
C GLY A 110 -9.16 -19.70 -2.37
N PRO A 111 -9.69 -19.09 -3.44
CA PRO A 111 -10.06 -17.66 -3.47
C PRO A 111 -10.97 -17.30 -2.31
N ALA A 112 -10.38 -16.77 -1.24
CA ALA A 112 -11.14 -16.34 -0.09
C ALA A 112 -11.93 -15.11 -0.53
N GLU A 113 -13.25 -15.19 -0.38
CA GLU A 113 -14.13 -14.04 -0.54
C GLU A 113 -13.62 -12.94 0.41
N TYR A 114 -13.21 -11.79 -0.14
CA TYR A 114 -12.58 -10.74 0.64
C TYR A 114 -13.60 -10.12 1.60
N ALA A 115 -13.47 -10.44 2.88
CA ALA A 115 -14.36 -9.96 3.95
C ALA A 115 -13.94 -8.58 4.51
N GLY A 116 -13.03 -7.87 3.84
CA GLY A 116 -12.44 -6.63 4.34
C GLY A 116 -11.05 -6.80 4.97
N PRO A 117 -10.40 -5.70 5.35
CA PRO A 117 -9.05 -5.74 5.90
C PRO A 117 -9.02 -6.39 7.30
N PRO A 118 -7.97 -7.15 7.66
CA PRO A 118 -7.82 -7.67 9.01
C PRO A 118 -7.59 -6.54 10.01
N GLU A 119 -7.80 -6.79 11.30
CA GLU A 119 -7.43 -5.84 12.36
C GLU A 119 -6.01 -5.29 12.17
N PRO A 120 -5.79 -3.96 12.24
CA PRO A 120 -4.49 -3.34 12.05
C PRO A 120 -3.41 -3.97 12.94
N ARG A 121 -2.34 -4.49 12.32
CA ARG A 121 -1.25 -5.14 13.06
C ARG A 121 -0.06 -4.22 13.24
N GLY A 122 0.22 -3.88 14.50
CA GLY A 122 1.36 -3.06 14.89
C GLY A 122 1.19 -1.60 14.50
N ALA A 123 2.29 -0.95 14.11
CA ALA A 123 2.31 0.48 13.91
C ALA A 123 1.85 0.92 12.49
N VAL A 124 0.58 0.67 12.15
CA VAL A 124 -0.05 1.16 10.91
C VAL A 124 -0.26 2.67 10.93
N ARG A 125 0.37 3.37 9.99
CA ARG A 125 0.34 4.84 9.87
C ARG A 125 -0.80 5.30 8.97
N VAL A 126 -0.98 4.64 7.83
CA VAL A 126 -2.06 4.86 6.87
C VAL A 126 -2.58 3.50 6.44
N ARG A 127 -3.90 3.36 6.34
CA ARG A 127 -4.57 2.20 5.75
C ARG A 127 -5.45 2.68 4.61
N LEU A 128 -5.31 2.01 3.45
CA LEU A 128 -6.14 2.19 2.26
C LEU A 128 -6.99 0.93 2.08
N VAL A 129 -8.27 1.10 1.76
CA VAL A 129 -9.22 -0.01 1.56
C VAL A 129 -10.06 0.26 0.32
N SER A 130 -10.08 -0.70 -0.60
CA SER A 130 -11.01 -0.73 -1.74
C SER A 130 -12.00 -1.88 -1.58
N ARG A 131 -12.85 -2.07 -2.61
CA ARG A 131 -13.77 -3.21 -2.68
C ARG A 131 -13.05 -4.56 -2.78
N HIS A 132 -11.82 -4.59 -3.31
CA HIS A 132 -11.11 -5.83 -3.64
C HIS A 132 -9.89 -6.09 -2.76
N GLY A 133 -9.43 -5.10 -2.00
CA GLY A 133 -8.28 -5.29 -1.10
C GLY A 133 -7.95 -4.09 -0.23
N TRP A 134 -6.78 -4.16 0.40
CA TRP A 134 -6.28 -3.17 1.33
C TRP A 134 -4.76 -3.05 1.26
N ALA A 135 -4.26 -1.91 1.76
CA ALA A 135 -2.84 -1.66 1.93
C ALA A 135 -2.54 -0.93 3.24
N ASP A 136 -1.54 -1.40 3.98
CA ASP A 136 -1.09 -0.78 5.24
C ASP A 136 0.31 -0.19 5.11
N LEU A 137 0.44 1.12 5.34
CA LEU A 137 1.72 1.80 5.45
C LEU A 137 2.26 1.70 6.86
N ARG A 138 3.50 1.24 7.00
CA ARG A 138 4.22 1.16 8.28
C ARG A 138 5.61 1.76 8.15
N GLY A 139 6.17 2.23 9.26
CA GLY A 139 7.58 2.62 9.35
C GLY A 139 8.04 3.81 8.49
N ALA A 140 7.15 4.45 7.73
CA ALA A 140 7.49 5.58 6.88
C ALA A 140 8.06 6.76 7.69
N THR A 141 9.06 7.41 7.10
CA THR A 141 9.63 8.66 7.62
C THR A 141 8.64 9.80 7.44
N THR A 142 7.98 9.87 6.28
CA THR A 142 7.01 10.90 5.94
C THR A 142 5.82 10.29 5.21
N CYS A 143 4.62 10.75 5.57
CA CYS A 143 3.40 10.64 4.78
C CYS A 143 2.52 11.86 5.05
#